data_AF-C5XIZ5-F1
#
_entry.id   AF-C5XIZ5-F1
#
_cell.length_a   1.000
_cell.length_b   1.000
_cell.length_c   1.000
_cell.angle_alpha   90.00
_cell.angle_beta   90.00
_cell.angle_gamma   90.00
#
_symmetry.space_group_name_H-M   'P 1'
#
loop_
_entity.id
_entity.type
_entity.pdbx_description
1 polymer ?
#
loop_
_entity_poly.entity_id
_entity_poly.type
_entity_poly.pdbx_seq_one_letter_code
_entity_poly.pdbx_strand_id
1 'polypeptide(L)'
;MSEESTWRIRRYGFCGMRSKKFDCFIDLDAYDTIAMKIKGDGRCYISTIPLDRYLPTWRANVIEAKLEMNPARIVGMSLPVNAEAVPGAKTGPGDFRLEVDWIKALKTL
;
A
#
# COMPACT_ATOMS: atom_id res chain seq x y z
N MET A 1 -14.20 -19.15 -30.76
CA MET A 1 -14.55 -19.63 -29.40
C MET A 1 -13.93 -21.00 -29.29
N SER A 2 -12.81 -21.14 -28.58
CA SER A 2 -12.20 -22.44 -28.27
C SER A 2 -12.45 -22.73 -26.79
N GLU A 3 -13.10 -23.87 -26.57
CA GLU A 3 -13.34 -24.49 -25.27
C GLU A 3 -12.02 -24.74 -24.53
N GLU A 4 -12.10 -24.77 -23.20
CA GLU A 4 -11.01 -25.01 -22.24
C GLU A 4 -10.02 -23.86 -22.00
N SER A 5 -10.50 -22.80 -21.37
CA SER A 5 -9.70 -22.15 -20.33
C SER A 5 -10.58 -21.94 -19.11
N THR A 6 -10.73 -22.99 -18.31
CA THR A 6 -11.14 -22.83 -16.92
C THR A 6 -10.04 -22.02 -16.25
N TRP A 7 -10.17 -20.69 -16.26
CA TRP A 7 -9.39 -19.78 -15.43
C TRP A 7 -9.76 -20.05 -13.97
N ARG A 8 -9.25 -21.16 -13.45
CA ARG A 8 -9.45 -21.60 -12.08
C ARG A 8 -8.63 -20.66 -11.24
N ILE A 9 -9.25 -19.62 -10.72
CA ILE A 9 -8.56 -18.65 -9.87
C ILE A 9 -8.04 -19.40 -8.63
N ARG A 10 -6.72 -19.62 -8.55
CA ARG A 10 -6.08 -20.30 -7.43
C ARG A 10 -5.49 -19.25 -6.48
N ARG A 11 -6.17 -19.05 -5.34
CA ARG A 11 -5.68 -18.38 -4.12
C ARG A 11 -5.07 -16.99 -4.32
N TYR A 12 -5.94 -16.00 -4.41
CA TYR A 12 -5.61 -14.57 -4.29
C TYR A 12 -6.13 -14.09 -2.94
N GLY A 13 -5.30 -13.38 -2.20
CA GLY A 13 -5.66 -12.75 -0.94
C GLY A 13 -4.71 -11.57 -0.70
N PHE A 14 -5.24 -10.49 -0.13
CA PHE A 14 -4.41 -9.39 0.34
C PHE A 14 -4.24 -9.53 1.85
N CYS A 15 -3.03 -9.31 2.35
CA CYS A 15 -2.81 -9.04 3.77
C CYS A 15 -2.44 -7.56 3.89
N GLY A 16 -3.16 -6.83 4.72
CA GLY A 16 -2.86 -5.44 5.00
C GLY A 16 -3.15 -5.11 6.44
N MET A 17 -2.33 -4.24 7.00
CA MET A 17 -2.56 -3.65 8.31
C MET A 17 -3.32 -2.35 8.12
N ARG A 18 -4.32 -2.13 8.98
CA ARG A 18 -5.07 -0.88 9.05
C ARG A 18 -5.13 -0.42 10.49
N SER A 19 -5.17 0.89 10.69
CA SER A 19 -5.58 1.44 11.98
C SER A 19 -6.98 0.94 12.35
N LYS A 20 -7.21 0.75 13.66
CA LYS A 20 -8.55 0.51 14.19
C LYS A 20 -9.45 1.66 13.73
N LYS A 21 -10.71 1.37 13.38
CA LYS A 21 -11.67 2.43 13.08
C LYS A 21 -11.81 3.34 14.30
N PHE A 22 -11.84 4.64 14.05
CA PHE A 22 -12.12 5.68 15.01
C PHE A 22 -13.09 6.67 14.37
N ASP A 23 -13.83 7.43 15.17
CA ASP A 23 -14.95 8.27 14.71
C ASP A 23 -14.50 9.60 14.07
N CYS A 24 -13.25 9.69 13.63
CA CYS A 24 -12.66 10.87 13.00
C CYS A 24 -11.91 10.50 11.70
N PHE A 25 -11.40 11.51 11.01
CA PHE A 25 -10.48 11.35 9.88
C PHE A 25 -9.03 11.55 10.33
N ILE A 26 -8.09 11.03 9.54
CA ILE A 26 -6.70 11.48 9.60
C ILE A 26 -6.64 12.78 8.77
N ASP A 27 -6.36 13.88 9.45
CA ASP A 27 -6.18 15.20 8.83
C ASP A 27 -4.71 15.40 8.46
N LEU A 28 -4.43 15.43 7.16
CA LEU A 28 -3.11 15.68 6.59
C LEU A 28 -3.02 17.04 5.88
N ASP A 29 -4.03 17.92 5.99
CA ASP A 29 -4.11 19.17 5.20
C ASP A 29 -2.92 20.11 5.42
N ALA A 30 -2.34 20.09 6.63
CA ALA A 30 -1.17 20.88 6.99
C ALA A 30 0.18 20.30 6.49
N TYR A 31 0.17 19.14 5.83
CA TYR A 31 1.35 18.37 5.45
C TYR A 31 1.33 18.08 3.94
N ASP A 32 2.51 17.88 3.36
CA ASP A 32 2.67 17.57 1.93
C ASP A 32 3.34 16.22 1.69
N THR A 33 3.87 15.58 2.73
CA THR A 33 4.70 14.39 2.60
C THR A 33 4.42 13.37 3.70
N ILE A 34 4.34 12.09 3.35
CA ILE A 34 4.44 10.98 4.30
C ILE A 34 5.88 10.47 4.29
N ALA A 35 6.51 10.43 5.46
CA ALA A 35 7.79 9.81 5.67
C ALA A 35 7.65 8.54 6.50
N MET A 36 8.42 7.52 6.15
CA MET A 36 8.48 6.27 6.90
C MET A 36 9.92 5.83 7.07
N LYS A 37 10.25 5.38 8.28
CA LYS A 37 11.51 4.69 8.55
C LYS A 37 11.22 3.20 8.68
N ILE A 38 11.87 2.44 7.81
CA ILE A 38 11.65 1.01 7.62
C ILE A 38 12.98 0.28 7.74
N LYS A 39 12.94 -0.92 8.32
CA LYS A 39 14.07 -1.84 8.39
C LYS A 39 13.72 -3.11 7.65
N GLY A 40 14.63 -3.54 6.79
CA GLY A 40 14.58 -4.78 6.03
C GLY A 40 16.00 -5.14 5.63
N ASP A 41 16.28 -6.39 5.28
CA ASP A 41 17.60 -6.88 4.79
C ASP A 41 18.84 -6.58 5.68
N GLY A 42 18.63 -6.19 6.94
CA GLY A 42 19.70 -5.74 7.85
C GLY A 42 20.04 -4.25 7.72
N ARG A 43 19.39 -3.50 6.84
CA ARG A 43 19.57 -2.05 6.67
C ARG A 43 18.36 -1.26 7.16
N CYS A 44 18.54 0.06 7.20
CA CYS A 44 17.49 1.02 7.53
C CYS A 44 17.33 2.02 6.40
N TYR A 45 16.08 2.24 6.01
CA TYR A 45 15.69 3.11 4.92
C TYR A 45 14.73 4.18 5.44
N ILE A 46 14.88 5.41 4.93
CA ILE A 46 13.88 6.47 5.07
C ILE A 46 13.28 6.66 3.68
N SER A 47 11.98 6.45 3.58
CA SER A 47 11.21 6.70 2.36
C SER A 47 10.28 7.88 2.58
N THR A 48 10.20 8.77 1.60
CA THR A 48 9.32 9.94 1.59
C THR A 48 8.44 9.90 0.35
N ILE A 49 7.13 10.04 0.56
CA ILE A 49 6.13 10.01 -0.51
C ILE A 49 5.35 11.32 -0.42
N PRO A 50 5.53 12.24 -1.37
CA PRO A 50 4.69 13.43 -1.46
C PRO A 50 3.23 13.05 -1.70
N LEU A 51 2.30 13.76 -1.07
CA LEU A 51 0.87 13.49 -1.16
C LEU A 51 0.32 13.64 -2.60
N ASP A 52 0.94 14.49 -3.41
CA ASP A 52 0.59 14.70 -4.82
C ASP A 52 1.03 13.54 -5.76
N ARG A 53 1.81 12.56 -5.25
CA ARG A 53 2.26 11.38 -6.00
C ARG A 53 1.34 10.18 -5.85
N TYR A 54 0.30 10.27 -5.02
CA TYR A 54 -0.68 9.19 -4.90
C TYR A 54 -1.54 9.09 -6.16
N LEU A 55 -1.65 7.87 -6.70
CA LEU A 55 -2.46 7.58 -7.87
C LEU A 55 -3.74 6.85 -7.47
N PRO A 56 -4.88 7.15 -8.12
CA PRO A 56 -6.11 6.41 -7.89
C PRO A 56 -5.92 4.95 -8.34
N THR A 57 -6.43 4.02 -7.54
CA THR A 57 -6.37 2.59 -7.86
C THR A 57 -7.76 1.94 -7.77
N TRP A 58 -7.98 0.94 -8.61
CA TRP A 58 -9.14 0.06 -8.57
C TRP A 58 -8.69 -1.39 -8.69
N ARG A 59 -9.08 -2.24 -7.71
CA ARG A 59 -8.66 -3.65 -7.66
C ARG A 59 -7.14 -3.82 -7.87
N ALA A 60 -6.35 -3.05 -7.11
CA ALA A 60 -4.88 -3.03 -7.16
C ALA A 60 -4.24 -2.59 -8.50
N ASN A 61 -5.01 -2.02 -9.43
CA ASN A 61 -4.49 -1.45 -10.67
C ASN A 61 -4.59 0.07 -10.63
N VAL A 62 -3.58 0.77 -11.14
CA VAL A 62 -3.65 2.21 -11.38
C VAL A 62 -4.69 2.47 -12.46
N ILE A 63 -5.57 3.45 -12.22
CA ILE A 63 -6.56 3.88 -13.20
C ILE A 63 -6.25 5.29 -13.69
N GLU A 64 -6.52 5.55 -14.97
CA GLU A 64 -6.44 6.90 -15.52
C GLU A 64 -7.73 7.66 -15.19
N ALA A 65 -7.75 8.25 -13.99
CA ALA A 65 -8.86 9.08 -13.52
C ALA A 65 -8.32 10.40 -12.95
N LYS A 66 -8.96 11.51 -13.32
CA LYS A 66 -8.73 12.81 -12.68
C LYS A 66 -9.53 12.85 -11.37
N LEU A 67 -9.00 12.21 -10.33
CA LEU A 67 -9.57 12.24 -9.00
C LEU A 67 -8.59 12.95 -8.06
N GLU A 68 -9.06 13.96 -7.34
CA GLU A 68 -8.26 14.65 -6.33
C GLU A 68 -8.43 13.97 -4.96
N MET A 69 -7.32 13.73 -4.27
CA MET A 69 -7.34 13.26 -2.88
C MET A 69 -7.66 14.44 -1.97
N ASN A 70 -8.62 14.29 -1.04
CA ASN A 70 -8.83 15.26 0.03
C ASN A 70 -7.94 14.90 1.24
N PRO A 71 -6.83 15.62 1.50
CA PRO A 71 -5.90 15.29 2.58
C PRO A 71 -6.49 15.50 3.98
N ALA A 72 -7.53 16.33 4.14
CA ALA A 72 -8.20 16.54 5.43
C ALA A 72 -9.11 15.38 5.84
N ARG A 73 -9.39 14.42 4.93
CA ARG A 73 -10.40 13.36 5.13
C ARG A 73 -9.88 11.95 4.81
N ILE A 74 -8.66 11.64 5.23
CA ILE A 74 -8.09 10.31 5.02
C ILE A 74 -8.73 9.30 5.98
N VAL A 75 -9.31 8.24 5.43
CA VAL A 75 -10.02 7.18 6.20
C VAL A 75 -9.11 6.05 6.68
N GLY A 76 -7.90 5.97 6.14
CA GLY A 76 -6.92 4.96 6.48
C GLY A 76 -5.79 4.91 5.45
N MET A 77 -4.66 4.36 5.88
CA MET A 77 -3.49 4.12 5.05
C MET A 77 -3.02 2.69 5.29
N SER A 78 -2.66 2.00 4.23
CA SER A 78 -2.18 0.61 4.30
C SER A 78 -0.96 0.42 3.42
N LEU A 79 -0.06 -0.48 3.86
CA LEU A 79 1.04 -1.00 3.08
C LEU A 79 0.67 -2.43 2.66
N PRO A 80 0.13 -2.64 1.44
CA PRO A 80 -0.19 -3.97 0.97
C PRO A 80 1.10 -4.73 0.62
N VAL A 81 1.21 -5.97 1.10
CA VAL A 81 2.25 -6.90 0.63
C VAL A 81 1.66 -7.72 -0.51
N ASN A 82 2.17 -7.49 -1.71
CA ASN A 82 1.76 -8.20 -2.91
C ASN A 82 2.84 -9.19 -3.33
N ALA A 83 2.45 -10.42 -3.64
CA ALA A 83 3.29 -11.40 -4.30
C ALA A 83 2.65 -11.73 -5.64
N GLU A 84 3.41 -11.59 -6.73
CA GLU A 84 2.98 -12.12 -8.02
C GLU A 84 3.27 -13.62 -8.05
N ALA A 85 2.23 -14.43 -8.22
CA ALA A 85 2.36 -15.88 -8.26
C ALA A 85 2.61 -16.34 -9.70
N VAL A 86 3.83 -16.77 -9.99
CA VAL A 86 4.18 -17.45 -11.25
C VAL A 86 3.87 -18.96 -11.17
N PRO A 87 3.66 -19.66 -12.31
CA PRO A 87 3.51 -21.11 -12.31
C PRO A 87 4.66 -21.81 -11.56
N GLY A 88 4.32 -22.63 -10.56
CA GLY A 88 5.31 -23.30 -9.71
C GLY A 88 5.76 -22.52 -8.46
N ALA A 89 5.23 -21.31 -8.22
CA ALA A 89 5.50 -20.56 -7.00
C ALA A 89 5.10 -21.36 -5.74
N LYS A 90 5.99 -21.37 -4.73
CA LYS A 90 5.75 -22.01 -3.44
C LYS A 90 5.07 -21.01 -2.49
N THR A 91 3.98 -21.44 -1.85
CA THR A 91 3.36 -20.68 -0.74
C THR A 91 4.12 -20.96 0.55
N GLY A 92 4.45 -19.92 1.31
CA GLY A 92 5.11 -20.02 2.60
C GLY A 92 5.24 -18.63 3.24
N PRO A 93 5.73 -18.53 4.48
CA PRO A 93 5.93 -17.24 5.15
C PRO A 93 6.86 -16.29 4.37
N GLY A 94 7.70 -16.82 3.48
CA GLY A 94 8.72 -16.06 2.74
C GLY A 94 9.80 -15.52 3.69
N ASP A 95 11.01 -15.28 3.17
CA ASP A 95 12.08 -14.64 3.94
C ASP A 95 11.93 -13.11 3.93
N PHE A 96 10.71 -12.62 4.16
CA PHE A 96 10.41 -11.20 4.17
C PHE A 96 10.17 -10.72 5.61
N ARG A 97 11.06 -9.86 6.10
CA ARG A 97 10.90 -9.13 7.35
C ARG A 97 11.00 -7.64 7.06
N LEU A 98 9.87 -6.95 7.22
CA LEU A 98 9.79 -5.49 7.21
C LEU A 98 9.33 -5.02 8.57
N GLU A 99 10.16 -4.21 9.23
CA GLU A 99 9.81 -3.54 10.47
C GLU A 99 9.61 -2.07 10.22
N VAL A 100 8.48 -1.54 10.68
CA VAL A 100 8.22 -0.10 10.66
C VAL A 100 8.67 0.48 12.00
N ASP A 101 9.63 1.39 11.96
CA ASP A 101 10.09 2.14 13.14
C ASP A 101 9.12 3.30 13.42
N TRP A 102 8.85 4.12 12.40
CA TRP A 102 7.83 5.17 12.48
C TRP A 102 7.26 5.54 11.11
N ILE A 103 6.07 6.14 11.14
CA ILE A 103 5.42 6.84 10.03
C ILE A 103 5.08 8.24 10.53
N LYS A 104 5.40 9.27 9.75
CA LYS A 104 5.18 10.68 10.07
C LYS A 104 4.60 11.42 8.88
N ALA A 105 3.71 12.35 9.13
CA ALA A 105 3.37 13.41 8.18
C ALA A 105 4.37 14.56 8.37
N LEU A 106 4.91 15.07 7.26
CA LEU A 106 5.89 16.16 7.23
C LEU A 106 5.37 17.27 6.32
N LYS A 107 5.73 18.50 6.68
CA LYS A 107 5.63 19.66 5.79
C LYS A 107 7.03 19.92 5.26
N THR A 108 7.23 19.70 3.97
CA THR A 108 8.49 19.97 3.28
C THR A 108 8.38 21.35 2.63
N LEU A 109 9.41 22.17 2.81
CA LEU A 109 9.38 23.60 2.44
C LEU A 109 9.18 23.82 0.94
#